data_AF-O30472-F1
#
_entry.id   AF-O30472-F1
#
_cell.length_a   1.000
_cell.length_b   1.000
_cell.length_c   1.000
_cell.angle_alpha   90.00
_cell.angle_beta   90.00
_cell.angle_gamma   90.00
#
_symmetry.space_group_name_H-M   'P 1'
#
loop_
_entity.id
_entity.type
_entity.pdbx_description
1 polymer ?
#
loop_
_entity_poly.entity_id
_entity_poly.type
_entity_poly.pdbx_seq_one_letter_code
_entity_poly.pdbx_strand_id
1 'polypeptide(L)'
;MMLSVFKKKSCSYDVTIFQTPRFGEKKGYRAVYRTELNGSDHQDVLKRAFSLFNVFDTVPSDYDARFMATGDVILIDEGRKGKTYYQLLPAGWRKINRLIVQTT
;
A
#
# COMPACT_ATOMS: atom_id res chain seq x y z
N MET A 1 -25.34 14.74 -27.33
CA MET A 1 -23.86 14.86 -27.21
C MET A 1 -23.40 14.08 -25.99
N MET A 2 -22.40 13.21 -26.18
CA MET A 2 -21.91 12.25 -25.20
C MET A 2 -21.04 12.97 -24.14
N LEU A 3 -21.38 12.83 -22.86
CA LEU A 3 -20.57 13.33 -21.75
C LEU A 3 -19.23 12.58 -21.74
N SER A 4 -18.18 13.23 -22.23
CA SER A 4 -16.81 12.72 -22.16
C SER A 4 -16.42 12.59 -20.69
N VAL A 5 -16.41 11.36 -20.18
CA VAL A 5 -15.95 11.05 -18.82
C VAL A 5 -14.45 11.33 -18.80
N PHE A 6 -14.03 12.42 -18.17
CA PHE A 6 -12.63 12.76 -17.96
C PHE A 6 -11.94 11.61 -17.22
N LYS A 7 -11.34 10.67 -17.96
CA LYS A 7 -10.57 9.57 -17.40
C LYS A 7 -9.33 10.20 -16.76
N LYS A 8 -9.32 10.31 -15.44
CA LYS A 8 -8.22 10.87 -14.66
C LYS A 8 -6.94 10.13 -15.05
N LYS A 9 -5.92 10.88 -15.49
CA LYS A 9 -4.63 10.33 -15.93
C LYS A 9 -4.05 9.46 -14.81
N SER A 10 -3.74 8.21 -15.12
CA SER A 10 -3.04 7.32 -14.19
C SER A 10 -1.64 7.88 -13.93
N CYS A 11 -1.26 7.96 -12.66
CA CYS A 11 0.09 8.28 -12.21
C CYS A 11 0.73 7.01 -11.65
N SER A 12 2.05 6.86 -11.81
CA SER A 12 2.81 5.83 -11.09
C SER A 12 3.08 6.34 -9.68
N TYR A 13 2.88 5.47 -8.70
CA TYR A 13 3.14 5.72 -7.29
C TYR A 13 4.14 4.72 -6.75
N ASP A 14 5.11 5.20 -5.99
CA ASP A 14 6.04 4.34 -5.26
C ASP A 14 5.36 3.81 -4.01
N VAL A 15 5.19 2.50 -3.92
CA VAL A 15 4.47 1.82 -2.84
C VAL A 15 5.44 1.00 -2.03
N THR A 16 5.48 1.22 -0.71
CA THR A 16 6.26 0.38 0.22
C THR A 16 5.32 -0.26 1.24
N ILE A 17 5.42 -1.57 1.40
CA ILE A 17 4.62 -2.35 2.34
C ILE A 17 5.41 -2.54 3.63
N PHE A 18 4.76 -2.28 4.75
CA PHE A 18 5.28 -2.47 6.09
C PHE A 18 4.41 -3.47 6.85
N GLN A 19 5.06 -4.48 7.41
CA GLN A 19 4.42 -5.50 8.22
C GLN A 19 5.13 -5.67 9.55
N THR A 20 4.39 -6.09 10.56
CA THR A 20 4.97 -6.60 11.81
C THR A 20 5.40 -8.07 11.65
N PRO A 21 6.39 -8.54 12.43
CA PRO A 21 6.85 -9.93 12.39
C PRO A 21 5.73 -10.94 12.63
N ARG A 22 4.80 -10.61 13.54
CA ARG A 22 3.61 -11.44 13.83
C ARG A 22 2.33 -10.65 13.64
N PHE A 23 1.25 -11.35 13.32
CA PHE A 23 -0.07 -10.76 13.19
C PHE A 23 -0.53 -10.12 14.51
N GLY A 24 -1.20 -8.97 14.40
CA GLY A 24 -1.80 -8.27 15.56
C GLY A 24 -0.82 -7.44 16.41
N GLU A 25 0.48 -7.53 16.15
CA GLU A 25 1.46 -6.65 16.79
C GLU A 25 1.26 -5.20 16.37
N LYS A 26 1.58 -4.26 17.28
CA LYS A 26 1.41 -2.81 17.06
C LYS A 26 2.74 -2.07 16.87
N LYS A 27 3.86 -2.80 16.89
CA LYS A 27 5.24 -2.29 16.84
C LYS A 27 6.13 -3.28 16.10
N GLY A 28 7.33 -2.84 15.72
CA GLY A 28 8.29 -3.69 15.01
C GLY A 28 8.04 -3.74 13.49
N TYR A 29 7.37 -2.74 12.93
CA TYR A 29 7.14 -2.69 11.49
C TYR A 29 8.47 -2.69 10.73
N ARG A 30 8.58 -3.52 9.72
CA ARG A 30 9.70 -3.54 8.77
C ARG A 30 9.17 -3.34 7.36
N ALA A 31 9.94 -2.67 6.50
CA ALA A 31 9.65 -2.65 5.08
C ALA A 31 9.88 -4.07 4.54
N VAL A 32 8.84 -4.68 3.96
CA VAL A 32 8.91 -6.04 3.42
C VAL A 32 8.97 -6.07 1.90
N TYR A 33 8.45 -5.04 1.24
CA TYR A 33 8.45 -4.98 -0.22
C TYR A 33 8.27 -3.55 -0.71
N ARG A 34 8.86 -3.22 -1.85
CA ARG A 34 8.69 -1.94 -2.53
C ARG A 34 8.40 -2.20 -4.00
N THR A 35 7.42 -1.50 -4.55
CA THR A 35 7.02 -1.63 -5.95
C THR A 35 6.42 -0.33 -6.47
N GLU A 36 6.23 -0.24 -7.78
CA GLU A 36 5.52 0.85 -8.42
C GLU A 36 4.12 0.40 -8.82
N LEU A 37 3.10 1.16 -8.43
CA LEU A 37 1.72 0.89 -8.83
C LEU A 37 1.12 2.10 -9.55
N ASN A 38 0.52 1.84 -10.70
CA ASN A 38 -0.26 2.83 -11.43
C ASN A 38 -1.66 2.95 -10.84
N GLY A 39 -2.10 4.19 -10.60
CA GLY A 39 -3.44 4.48 -10.13
C GLY A 39 -3.89 5.90 -10.43
N SER A 40 -5.18 6.17 -10.27
CA SER A 40 -5.77 7.50 -10.45
C SER A 40 -5.73 8.36 -9.17
N ASP A 41 -5.65 7.71 -8.01
CA ASP A 41 -5.47 8.30 -6.68
C ASP A 41 -5.00 7.24 -5.68
N HIS A 42 -4.80 7.65 -4.42
CA HIS A 42 -4.38 6.73 -3.36
C HIS A 42 -5.40 5.61 -3.10
N GLN A 43 -6.71 5.84 -3.24
CA GLN A 43 -7.69 4.78 -2.99
C GLN A 43 -7.62 3.68 -4.05
N ASP A 44 -7.44 4.06 -5.31
CA ASP A 44 -7.19 3.13 -6.42
C ASP A 44 -5.89 2.33 -6.19
N VAL A 45 -4.80 3.01 -5.82
CA VAL A 45 -3.52 2.36 -5.51
C VAL A 45 -3.64 1.37 -4.34
N LEU A 46 -4.32 1.75 -3.25
CA LEU A 46 -4.50 0.89 -2.08
C LEU A 46 -5.33 -0.35 -2.41
N LYS A 47 -6.39 -0.21 -3.22
CA LYS A 47 -7.19 -1.36 -3.71
C LYS A 47 -6.34 -2.29 -4.56
N ARG A 48 -5.56 -1.75 -5.49
CA ARG A 48 -4.65 -2.53 -6.35
C ARG A 48 -3.59 -3.25 -5.55
N ALA A 49 -2.95 -2.57 -4.59
CA ALA A 49 -1.97 -3.19 -3.70
C ALA A 49 -2.60 -4.35 -2.93
N PHE A 50 -3.77 -4.12 -2.31
CA PHE A 50 -4.47 -5.18 -1.58
C PHE A 50 -4.77 -6.38 -2.47
N SER A 51 -5.28 -6.17 -3.69
CA SER A 51 -5.53 -7.27 -4.64
C SER A 51 -4.24 -7.98 -5.04
N LEU A 52 -3.17 -7.24 -5.36
CA LEU A 52 -1.90 -7.79 -5.84
C LEU A 52 -1.24 -8.70 -4.81
N PHE A 53 -1.25 -8.31 -3.53
CA PHE A 53 -0.54 -9.00 -2.46
C PHE A 53 -1.41 -9.96 -1.62
N ASN A 54 -2.72 -10.08 -1.91
CA ASN A 54 -3.62 -11.02 -1.23
C ASN A 54 -4.26 -12.05 -2.16
N VAL A 55 -3.99 -12.01 -3.46
CA VAL A 55 -4.38 -13.06 -4.41
C VAL A 55 -3.14 -13.82 -4.81
N PHE A 56 -3.08 -15.11 -4.48
CA PHE A 56 -1.91 -15.97 -4.68
C PHE A 56 -1.34 -15.86 -6.11
N ASP A 57 -2.20 -15.91 -7.12
CA ASP A 57 -1.80 -15.86 -8.54
C ASP A 57 -1.26 -14.49 -8.99
N THR A 58 -1.47 -13.43 -8.21
CA THR A 58 -1.01 -12.07 -8.57
C THR A 58 0.20 -11.62 -7.76
N VAL A 59 0.58 -12.37 -6.72
CA VAL A 59 1.71 -12.00 -5.88
C VAL A 59 3.00 -12.08 -6.71
N PRO A 60 3.84 -11.03 -6.71
CA PRO A 60 5.14 -11.08 -7.37
C PRO A 60 5.99 -12.24 -6.84
N SER A 61 6.72 -12.92 -7.72
CA SER A 61 7.52 -14.10 -7.36
C SER A 61 8.67 -13.82 -6.39
N ASP A 62 9.09 -12.56 -6.30
CA ASP A 62 10.13 -12.03 -5.40
C ASP A 62 9.55 -11.45 -4.10
N TYR A 63 8.25 -11.55 -3.88
CA TYR A 63 7.60 -11.11 -2.65
C TYR A 63 7.81 -12.14 -1.53
N ASP A 64 8.83 -11.90 -0.70
CA ASP A 64 9.14 -12.74 0.48
C ASP A 64 8.50 -12.19 1.76
N ALA A 65 7.17 -12.19 1.80
CA ALA A 65 6.42 -11.83 2.99
C ALA A 65 5.04 -12.50 3.04
N ARG A 66 4.34 -12.34 4.15
CA ARG A 66 2.97 -12.83 4.28
C ARG A 66 1.99 -11.97 3.48
N PHE A 67 0.83 -12.53 3.17
CA PHE A 67 -0.31 -11.73 2.69
C PHE A 67 -0.63 -10.59 3.67
N MET A 68 -1.14 -9.50 3.09
CA MET A 68 -1.55 -8.32 3.83
C MET A 68 -2.73 -8.62 4.74
N ALA A 69 -2.64 -8.15 5.97
CA ALA A 69 -3.68 -8.28 6.96
C ALA A 69 -3.88 -6.99 7.74
N THR A 70 -4.95 -6.95 8.53
CA THR A 70 -5.22 -5.85 9.46
C THR A 70 -4.01 -5.52 10.32
N GLY A 71 -3.66 -4.23 10.37
CA GLY A 71 -2.48 -3.72 11.06
C GLY A 71 -1.35 -3.35 10.11
N ASP A 72 -1.26 -3.97 8.94
CA ASP A 72 -0.21 -3.66 7.97
C ASP A 72 -0.35 -2.24 7.41
N VAL A 73 0.77 -1.68 6.97
CA VAL A 73 0.84 -0.29 6.54
C VAL A 73 1.41 -0.20 5.14
N ILE A 74 0.78 0.60 4.29
CA ILE A 74 1.32 1.01 3.01
C ILE A 74 1.80 2.45 3.12
N LEU A 75 3.02 2.70 2.65
CA LEU A 75 3.50 4.02 2.30
C LEU A 75 3.31 4.24 0.81
N ILE A 76 2.65 5.33 0.45
CA ILE A 76 2.58 5.85 -0.91
C ILE A 76 3.48 7.07 -0.99
N ASP A 77 4.49 7.00 -1.85
CA ASP A 77 5.42 8.08 -2.14
C ASP A 77 5.11 8.65 -3.54
N GLU A 78 4.72 9.91 -3.58
CA GLU A 78 4.41 10.67 -4.80
C GLU A 78 5.60 11.52 -5.26
N GLY A 79 6.80 11.28 -4.70
CA GLY A 79 7.99 12.08 -4.91
C GLY A 79 7.80 13.50 -4.40
N ARG A 80 7.66 14.47 -5.31
CA ARG A 80 7.58 15.91 -4.96
C ARG A 80 6.33 16.28 -4.16
N LYS A 81 5.24 15.51 -4.25
CA LYS A 81 4.03 15.77 -3.47
C LYS A 81 4.11 15.20 -2.05
N GLY A 82 5.18 14.46 -1.74
CA GLY A 82 5.44 13.90 -0.43
C GLY A 82 4.96 12.46 -0.28
N LYS A 83 4.88 12.04 0.98
CA LYS A 83 4.66 10.65 1.37
C LYS A 83 3.44 10.54 2.27
N THR A 84 2.62 9.53 2.05
CA THR A 84 1.43 9.27 2.87
C THR A 84 1.40 7.82 3.33
N TYR A 85 1.20 7.62 4.64
CA TYR A 85 1.02 6.30 5.23
C TYR A 85 -0.47 5.96 5.37
N TYR A 86 -0.82 4.71 5.08
CA TYR A 86 -2.15 4.14 5.25
C TYR A 86 -2.07 2.82 5.99
N GLN A 87 -2.81 2.69 7.08
CA GLN A 87 -2.95 1.45 7.83
C GLN A 87 -4.21 0.71 7.40
N LEU A 88 -4.09 -0.59 7.19
CA LEU A 88 -5.23 -1.46 6.95
C LEU A 88 -5.93 -1.76 8.28
N LEU A 89 -7.20 -1.38 8.38
CA LEU A 89 -8.09 -1.68 9.50
C LEU A 89 -9.22 -2.60 9.03
N PRO A 90 -10.01 -3.21 9.94
CA PRO A 90 -11.14 -4.04 9.53
C PRO A 90 -12.18 -3.29 8.68
N ALA A 91 -12.32 -1.99 8.90
CA ALA A 91 -13.22 -1.11 8.13
C ALA A 91 -12.58 -0.57 6.83
N GLY A 92 -11.37 -0.99 6.49
CA GLY A 92 -10.62 -0.52 5.32
C GLY A 92 -9.41 0.35 5.67
N TRP A 93 -8.93 1.10 4.69
CA TRP A 93 -7.69 1.88 4.81
C TRP A 93 -7.90 3.19 5.55
N ARG A 94 -7.04 3.48 6.52
CA ARG A 94 -7.03 4.76 7.23
C ARG A 94 -5.66 5.43 7.11
N LYS A 95 -5.65 6.71 6.74
CA LYS A 95 -4.42 7.53 6.73
C LYS A 95 -3.85 7.65 8.15
N ILE A 96 -2.55 7.46 8.31
CA ILE A 96 -1.82 7.66 9.58
C ILE A 96 -0.70 8.69 9.38
N ASN A 97 -0.36 9.41 10.45
CA ASN A 97 0.61 10.51 10.37
C ASN A 97 2.06 10.02 10.37
N ARG A 98 2.34 8.94 11.10
CA ARG A 98 3.70 8.39 11.25
C ARG A 98 3.65 6.89 11.48
N LEU A 99 4.72 6.21 11.08
CA LEU A 99 4.99 4.80 11.38
C LEU A 99 6.34 4.69 12.08
N ILE A 100 6.38 3.98 13.20
CA ILE A 100 7.66 3.63 13.85
C ILE A 100 8.14 2.33 13.20
N VAL A 101 9.15 2.46 12.33
CA VAL A 101 9.77 1.35 11.63
C VAL A 101 10.98 0.89 12.44
N GLN A 102 11.16 -0.42 12.56
CA GLN A 102 12.35 -1.00 13.15
C GLN A 102 13.48 -0.95 12.11
N THR A 103 14.52 -0.19 12.42
CA THR A 103 15.79 -0.27 11.70
C THR A 103 16.53 -1.49 12.25
N THR A 104 16.58 -2.56 11.46
CA THR A 104 17.59 -3.61 11.64
C THR A 104 18.89 -3.13 11.02
#